data_AF-A0A8C5WWT4-F1
#
_entry.id   AF-A0A8C5WWT4-F1
#
_cell.length_a   1.000
_cell.length_b   1.000
_cell.length_c   1.000
_cell.angle_alpha   90.00
_cell.angle_beta   90.00
_cell.angle_gamma   90.00
#
_symmetry.space_group_name_H-M   'P 1'
#
loop_
_entity.id
_entity.type
_entity.pdbx_description
1 polymer ?
#
loop_
_entity_poly.entity_id
_entity_poly.type
_entity_poly.pdbx_seq_one_letter_code
_entity_poly.pdbx_strand_id
1 'polypeptide(L)'
;THILKYTLFIIRFLQPSSLQIFANTSTLHGIRHIFVYGPMTVRRALWALAFIASLGLLLVESSERVIYYFSYQHITKVDGLVANSLVFPAVTICNFNGFRFSRLTTNDLYHAGDLLALLDVNLQILHPHLADPTVLAILQEKTNFQHHRAKVFSMSEFLGRVGHDMKEMLLYCKFRGQECSHRNFTTVRQPVKPEIDISVAILVCLSIYSFSYFLCGSNGGKGFGLDTFLRGEEWR
;
A
#
# COMPACT_ATOMS: atom_id res chain seq x y z
N THR A 1 -42.23 -33.97 64.65
CA THR A 1 -41.02 -34.00 63.79
C THR A 1 -41.32 -33.79 62.31
N HIS A 2 -42.40 -34.36 61.74
CA HIS A 2 -42.80 -34.11 60.34
C HIS A 2 -43.24 -32.67 60.03
N ILE A 3 -44.01 -32.04 60.93
CA ILE A 3 -44.47 -30.65 60.76
C ILE A 3 -43.28 -29.67 60.72
N LEU A 4 -42.33 -29.79 61.65
CA LEU A 4 -41.10 -28.96 61.63
C LEU A 4 -40.24 -29.17 60.37
N LYS A 5 -40.15 -30.40 59.84
CA LYS A 5 -39.45 -30.65 58.56
C LYS A 5 -40.18 -30.01 57.38
N TYR A 6 -41.51 -30.03 57.36
CA TYR A 6 -42.32 -29.34 56.36
C TYR A 6 -42.16 -27.82 56.46
N THR A 7 -42.19 -27.25 57.67
CA THR A 7 -41.99 -25.81 57.89
C THR A 7 -40.57 -25.38 57.53
N LEU A 8 -39.54 -26.15 57.88
CA LEU A 8 -38.15 -25.87 57.45
C LEU A 8 -37.98 -26.02 55.93
N PHE A 9 -38.62 -27.00 55.30
CA PHE A 9 -38.60 -27.19 53.85
C PHE A 9 -39.27 -26.03 53.11
N ILE A 10 -40.40 -25.55 53.63
CA ILE A 10 -41.12 -24.35 53.15
C ILE A 10 -40.25 -23.09 53.33
N ILE A 11 -39.63 -22.88 54.50
CA ILE A 11 -38.73 -21.73 54.75
C ILE A 11 -37.51 -21.75 53.83
N ARG A 12 -36.91 -22.92 53.59
CA ARG A 12 -35.81 -23.09 52.62
C ARG A 12 -36.24 -22.83 51.18
N PHE A 13 -37.51 -23.07 50.84
CA PHE A 13 -38.10 -22.78 49.53
C PHE A 13 -38.49 -21.30 49.36
N LEU A 14 -38.81 -20.60 50.46
CA LEU A 14 -39.21 -19.19 50.45
C LEU A 14 -38.03 -18.21 50.49
N GLN A 15 -36.83 -18.65 50.83
CA GLN A 15 -35.68 -17.75 50.90
C GLN A 15 -35.16 -17.46 49.48
N PRO A 16 -35.23 -16.19 49.00
CA PRO A 16 -34.69 -15.84 47.69
C PRO A 16 -33.22 -16.21 47.60
N SER A 17 -32.79 -16.75 46.47
CA SER A 17 -31.37 -16.78 46.17
C SER A 17 -30.87 -15.35 45.96
N SER A 18 -29.60 -15.10 46.30
CA SER A 18 -28.95 -13.79 46.08
C SER A 18 -29.10 -13.30 44.64
N LEU A 19 -29.09 -14.22 43.68
CA LEU A 19 -29.30 -13.96 42.25
C LEU A 19 -30.71 -13.47 41.90
N GLN A 20 -31.74 -13.95 42.60
CA GLN A 20 -33.14 -13.50 42.40
C GLN A 20 -33.36 -12.08 42.92
N ILE A 21 -32.71 -11.72 44.03
CA ILE A 21 -32.75 -10.36 44.58
C ILE A 21 -32.07 -9.40 43.59
N PHE A 22 -30.90 -9.79 43.07
CA PHE A 22 -30.19 -9.03 42.04
C PHE A 22 -30.99 -8.87 40.76
N ALA A 23 -31.57 -9.94 40.22
CA ALA A 23 -32.32 -9.90 38.96
C ALA A 23 -33.58 -9.02 39.04
N ASN A 24 -34.21 -8.92 40.22
CA ASN A 24 -35.37 -8.06 40.44
C ASN A 24 -35.03 -6.59 40.70
N THR A 25 -33.80 -6.29 41.13
CA THR A 25 -33.31 -4.92 41.38
C THR A 25 -32.49 -4.35 40.22
N SER A 26 -32.11 -5.18 39.25
CA SER A 26 -31.37 -4.79 38.05
C SER A 26 -32.24 -4.02 37.05
N THR A 27 -31.61 -3.11 36.30
CA THR A 27 -32.20 -2.40 35.15
C THR A 27 -32.12 -3.21 33.86
N LEU A 28 -31.50 -4.40 33.89
CA LEU A 28 -31.34 -5.25 32.73
C LEU A 28 -32.67 -5.85 32.32
N HIS A 29 -33.14 -5.50 31.13
CA HIS A 29 -34.44 -5.94 30.64
C HIS A 29 -34.41 -7.46 30.39
N GLY A 30 -35.47 -8.16 30.83
CA GLY A 30 -35.60 -9.60 30.64
C GLY A 30 -35.07 -10.47 31.79
N ILE A 31 -34.04 -10.02 32.54
CA ILE A 31 -33.41 -10.86 33.59
C ILE A 31 -34.38 -11.19 34.75
N ARG A 32 -35.23 -10.24 35.13
CA ARG A 32 -36.29 -10.43 36.14
C ARG A 32 -37.30 -11.51 35.77
N HIS A 33 -37.53 -11.73 34.46
CA HIS A 33 -38.49 -12.73 33.96
C HIS A 33 -37.90 -14.15 33.91
N ILE A 34 -36.57 -14.26 33.98
CA ILE A 34 -35.84 -15.52 34.05
C ILE A 34 -35.78 -16.00 35.51
N PHE A 35 -35.44 -15.10 36.45
CA PHE A 35 -35.24 -15.41 37.86
C PHE A 35 -36.46 -15.05 38.74
N VAL A 36 -37.64 -15.55 38.35
CA VAL A 36 -38.86 -15.41 39.14
C VAL A 36 -38.89 -16.48 40.24
N TYR A 37 -39.59 -16.23 41.35
CA TYR A 37 -39.86 -17.23 42.40
C TYR A 37 -40.73 -18.38 41.86
N GLY A 38 -40.38 -19.64 42.17
CA GLY A 38 -41.17 -20.84 41.79
C GLY A 38 -40.49 -21.77 40.76
N PRO A 39 -41.20 -22.81 40.27
CA PRO A 39 -40.64 -23.86 39.41
C PRO A 39 -40.27 -23.37 38.01
N MET A 40 -39.42 -24.13 37.30
CA MET A 40 -39.05 -23.85 35.92
C MET A 40 -40.25 -24.03 34.99
N THR A 41 -40.59 -22.98 34.23
CA THR A 41 -41.71 -22.97 33.28
C THR A 41 -41.22 -22.73 31.86
N VAL A 42 -41.99 -23.16 30.85
CA VAL A 42 -41.72 -22.90 29.43
C VAL A 42 -41.54 -21.39 29.16
N ARG A 43 -42.35 -20.56 29.84
CA ARG A 43 -42.25 -19.10 29.76
C ARG A 43 -40.88 -18.58 30.19
N ARG A 44 -40.26 -19.16 31.24
CA ARG A 44 -38.89 -18.80 31.66
C ARG A 44 -37.85 -19.24 30.67
N ALA A 45 -38.00 -20.43 30.09
CA ALA A 45 -37.11 -20.92 29.04
C ALA A 45 -37.14 -20.00 27.81
N LEU A 46 -38.33 -19.54 27.40
CA LEU A 46 -38.48 -18.57 26.32
C LEU A 46 -37.85 -17.21 26.64
N TRP A 47 -38.04 -16.70 27.86
CA TRP A 47 -37.38 -15.45 28.29
C TRP A 47 -35.86 -15.60 28.36
N ALA A 48 -35.35 -16.75 28.82
CA ALA A 48 -33.92 -17.02 28.86
C ALA A 48 -33.33 -17.10 27.45
N LEU A 49 -33.99 -17.81 26.53
CA LEU A 49 -33.57 -17.90 25.14
C LEU A 49 -33.57 -16.53 24.46
N ALA A 50 -34.65 -15.75 24.62
CA ALA A 50 -34.75 -14.40 24.06
C ALA A 50 -33.66 -13.47 24.63
N PHE A 51 -33.40 -13.55 25.93
CA PHE A 51 -32.35 -12.77 26.59
C PHE A 51 -30.96 -13.14 26.07
N ILE A 52 -30.63 -14.43 26.02
CA ILE A 52 -29.35 -14.93 25.50
C ILE A 52 -29.19 -14.55 24.02
N ALA A 53 -30.23 -14.68 23.20
CA ALA A 53 -30.20 -14.27 21.80
C ALA A 53 -29.96 -12.77 21.66
N SER A 54 -30.65 -11.94 22.45
CA SER A 54 -30.47 -10.48 22.41
C SER A 54 -29.07 -10.05 22.86
N LEU A 55 -28.50 -10.71 23.87
CA LEU A 55 -27.15 -10.45 24.35
C LEU A 55 -26.10 -10.90 23.31
N GLY A 56 -26.31 -12.07 22.68
CA GLY A 56 -25.45 -12.56 21.61
C GLY A 56 -25.41 -11.61 20.41
N LEU A 57 -26.58 -11.15 19.95
CA LEU A 57 -26.67 -10.17 18.86
C LEU A 57 -25.97 -8.86 19.21
N LEU A 58 -26.20 -8.34 20.43
CA LEU A 58 -25.54 -7.12 20.90
C LEU A 58 -24.01 -7.27 20.87
N LEU A 59 -23.48 -8.40 21.35
CA LEU A 59 -22.04 -8.64 21.39
C LEU A 59 -21.43 -8.76 19.98
N VAL A 60 -22.09 -9.48 19.05
CA VAL A 60 -21.62 -9.62 17.66
C VAL A 60 -21.65 -8.27 16.94
N GLU A 61 -22.77 -7.56 16.98
CA GLU A 61 -22.89 -6.25 16.30
C GLU A 61 -21.91 -5.23 16.89
N SER A 62 -21.77 -5.20 18.22
CA SER A 62 -20.83 -4.27 18.86
C SER A 62 -19.38 -4.57 18.51
N SER A 63 -18.98 -5.85 18.43
CA SER A 63 -17.61 -6.23 18.07
C SER A 63 -17.31 -5.91 16.61
N GLU A 64 -18.24 -6.16 15.69
CA GLU A 64 -18.09 -5.78 14.28
C GLU A 64 -17.90 -4.28 14.10
N ARG A 65 -18.64 -3.44 14.85
CA ARG A 65 -18.48 -1.99 14.79
C ARG A 65 -17.17 -1.53 15.38
N VAL A 66 -16.70 -2.14 16.46
CA VAL A 66 -15.38 -1.83 17.05
C VAL A 66 -14.26 -2.21 16.08
N ILE A 67 -14.33 -3.39 15.46
CA ILE A 67 -13.38 -3.84 14.43
C ILE A 67 -13.40 -2.88 13.24
N TYR A 68 -14.57 -2.48 12.76
CA TYR A 68 -14.72 -1.52 11.66
C TYR A 68 -14.19 -0.12 12.02
N TYR A 69 -14.39 0.33 13.26
CA TYR A 69 -13.83 1.61 13.72
C TYR A 69 -12.30 1.57 13.70
N PHE A 70 -11.70 0.48 14.20
CA PHE A 70 -10.25 0.30 14.20
C PHE A 70 -9.67 -0.14 12.85
N SER A 71 -10.49 -0.43 11.83
CA SER A 71 -10.02 -0.63 10.47
C SER A 71 -9.73 0.69 9.75
N TYR A 72 -10.01 1.85 10.38
CA TYR A 72 -9.72 3.20 9.88
C TYR A 72 -10.19 3.42 8.43
N GLN A 73 -11.38 2.90 8.10
CA GLN A 73 -11.97 3.07 6.79
C GLN A 73 -12.30 4.55 6.56
N HIS A 74 -11.76 5.12 5.48
CA HIS A 74 -12.04 6.49 5.06
C HIS A 74 -12.83 6.48 3.76
N ILE A 75 -13.76 7.43 3.62
CA ILE A 75 -14.46 7.69 2.37
C ILE A 75 -13.97 9.03 1.86
N THR A 76 -13.52 9.08 0.61
CA THR A 76 -13.13 10.32 -0.06
C THR A 76 -14.33 10.91 -0.78
N LYS A 77 -14.63 12.18 -0.51
CA LYS A 77 -15.60 12.95 -1.29
C LYS A 77 -14.83 13.76 -2.33
N VAL A 78 -15.17 13.57 -3.60
CA VAL A 78 -14.57 14.31 -4.73
C VAL A 78 -15.58 15.32 -5.23
N ASP A 79 -15.29 16.60 -5.06
CA ASP A 79 -16.09 17.70 -5.57
C ASP A 79 -15.28 18.48 -6.62
N GLY A 80 -15.89 18.76 -7.78
CA GLY A 80 -15.30 19.61 -8.82
C GLY A 80 -15.80 21.04 -8.68
N LEU A 81 -14.94 21.96 -8.27
CA LEU A 81 -15.26 23.39 -8.19
C LEU A 81 -14.62 24.14 -9.36
N VAL A 82 -15.38 25.04 -9.99
CA VAL A 82 -14.86 25.92 -11.04
C VAL A 82 -14.20 27.13 -10.38
N ALA A 83 -12.89 27.27 -10.54
CA ALA A 83 -12.14 28.41 -10.04
C ALA A 83 -11.76 29.38 -11.18
N ASN A 84 -11.88 30.69 -10.93
CA ASN A 84 -11.56 31.74 -11.91
C ASN A 84 -10.06 31.87 -12.21
N SER A 85 -9.20 31.38 -11.32
CA SER A 85 -7.74 31.38 -11.49
C SER A 85 -7.15 30.16 -10.80
N LEU A 86 -6.22 29.48 -11.49
CA LEU A 86 -5.46 28.35 -10.95
C LEU A 86 -3.97 28.62 -11.13
N VAL A 87 -3.17 28.08 -10.22
CA VAL A 87 -1.71 28.04 -10.37
C VAL A 87 -1.37 27.06 -11.49
N PHE A 88 -0.62 27.53 -12.49
CA PHE A 88 -0.15 26.65 -13.56
C PHE A 88 0.88 25.67 -12.99
N PRO A 89 0.74 24.36 -13.23
CA PRO A 89 1.61 23.35 -12.65
C PRO A 89 3.03 23.45 -13.20
N ALA A 90 3.99 22.87 -12.47
CA ALA A 90 5.32 22.65 -13.02
C ALA A 90 5.25 21.60 -14.13
N VAL A 91 5.76 21.95 -15.32
CA VAL A 91 5.87 21.05 -16.46
C VAL A 91 7.31 20.60 -16.59
N THR A 92 7.56 19.30 -16.38
CA THR A 92 8.88 18.69 -16.53
C THR A 92 8.97 18.03 -17.90
N ILE A 93 9.97 18.41 -18.70
CA ILE A 93 10.20 17.88 -20.04
C ILE A 93 11.56 17.18 -20.04
N CYS A 94 11.58 15.90 -20.41
CA CYS A 94 12.79 15.10 -20.59
C CYS A 94 12.80 14.52 -22.00
N ASN A 95 13.96 14.55 -22.67
CA ASN A 95 14.15 13.81 -23.91
C ASN A 95 14.28 12.32 -23.56
N PHE A 96 13.57 11.45 -24.29
CA PHE A 96 13.72 10.00 -24.14
C PHE A 96 15.14 9.53 -24.44
N ASN A 97 15.82 10.20 -25.38
CA ASN A 97 17.24 9.98 -25.56
C ASN A 97 18.01 10.65 -24.41
N GLY A 98 18.60 9.86 -23.52
CA GLY A 98 19.28 10.34 -22.32
C GLY A 98 20.56 11.15 -22.59
N PHE A 99 21.17 11.01 -23.77
CA PHE A 99 22.44 11.67 -24.08
C PHE A 99 22.58 12.03 -25.56
N ARG A 100 23.39 13.05 -25.83
CA ARG A 100 23.80 13.44 -27.19
C ARG A 100 25.05 12.65 -27.56
N PHE A 101 24.93 11.73 -28.51
CA PHE A 101 26.05 10.91 -29.00
C PHE A 101 27.27 11.75 -29.42
N SER A 102 27.03 12.91 -30.05
CA SER A 102 28.08 13.85 -30.47
C SER A 102 28.90 14.44 -29.32
N ARG A 103 28.36 14.46 -28.10
CA ARG A 103 29.02 14.99 -26.91
C ARG A 103 29.80 13.93 -26.11
N LEU A 104 29.69 12.66 -26.47
CA LEU A 104 30.44 11.58 -25.83
C LEU A 104 31.92 11.62 -26.19
N THR A 105 32.76 11.45 -25.17
CA THR A 105 34.22 11.37 -25.31
C THR A 105 34.72 9.94 -25.05
N THR A 106 35.97 9.66 -25.46
CA THR A 106 36.63 8.38 -25.13
C THR A 106 36.68 8.11 -23.64
N ASN A 107 36.92 9.13 -22.81
CA ASN A 107 36.94 8.98 -21.35
C ASN A 107 35.55 8.61 -20.81
N ASP A 108 34.48 9.16 -21.40
CA ASP A 108 33.11 8.82 -21.00
C ASP A 108 32.77 7.36 -21.34
N LEU A 109 33.15 6.91 -22.54
CA LEU A 109 32.92 5.52 -22.96
C LEU A 109 33.78 4.55 -22.15
N TYR A 110 34.98 4.95 -21.73
CA TYR A 110 35.83 4.14 -20.86
C TYR A 110 35.20 3.89 -19.48
N HIS A 111 34.57 4.91 -18.88
CA HIS A 111 33.99 4.81 -17.53
C HIS A 111 32.51 4.39 -17.51
N ALA A 112 31.73 4.79 -18.51
CA ALA A 112 30.28 4.63 -18.54
C ALA A 112 29.76 3.90 -19.81
N GLY A 113 30.64 3.39 -20.68
CA GLY A 113 30.22 2.72 -21.92
C GLY A 113 29.30 1.51 -21.69
N ASP A 114 29.58 0.73 -20.65
CA ASP A 114 28.74 -0.39 -20.21
C ASP A 114 27.40 0.09 -19.64
N LEU A 115 27.42 1.13 -18.78
CA LEU A 115 26.20 1.76 -18.23
C LEU A 115 25.28 2.31 -19.34
N LEU A 116 25.85 2.80 -20.44
CA LEU A 116 25.11 3.29 -21.61
C LEU A 116 24.67 2.18 -22.57
N ALA A 117 24.98 0.91 -22.27
CA ALA A 117 24.77 -0.26 -23.14
C ALA A 117 25.41 -0.10 -24.54
N LEU A 118 26.50 0.66 -24.63
CA LEU A 118 27.27 0.81 -25.88
C LEU A 118 28.45 -0.17 -25.92
N LEU A 119 29.02 -0.47 -24.77
CA LEU A 119 30.13 -1.42 -24.60
C LEU A 119 29.72 -2.56 -23.67
N ASP A 120 30.42 -3.69 -23.79
CA ASP A 120 30.40 -4.78 -22.81
C ASP A 120 31.46 -4.55 -21.70
N VAL A 121 31.47 -5.41 -20.66
CA VAL A 121 32.46 -5.42 -19.57
C VAL A 121 33.91 -5.52 -20.06
N ASN A 122 34.11 -6.04 -21.27
CA ASN A 122 35.41 -6.16 -21.93
C ASN A 122 35.78 -4.93 -22.78
N LEU A 123 35.03 -3.82 -22.69
CA LEU A 123 35.20 -2.59 -23.47
C LEU A 123 35.06 -2.79 -25.00
N GLN A 124 34.30 -3.79 -25.42
CA GLN A 124 33.99 -4.07 -26.83
C GLN A 124 32.62 -3.53 -27.20
N ILE A 125 32.44 -3.08 -28.45
CA ILE A 125 31.17 -2.55 -28.95
C ILE A 125 30.10 -3.64 -28.94
N LEU A 126 28.96 -3.35 -28.31
CA LEU A 126 27.82 -4.26 -28.24
C LEU A 126 27.03 -4.23 -29.56
N HIS A 127 26.65 -5.40 -30.08
CA HIS A 127 25.85 -5.56 -31.31
C HIS A 127 26.24 -4.63 -32.49
N PRO A 128 27.49 -4.64 -32.98
CA PRO A 128 27.96 -3.69 -34.01
C PRO A 128 27.19 -3.79 -35.33
N HIS A 129 26.55 -4.92 -35.62
CA HIS A 129 25.75 -5.13 -36.83
C HIS A 129 24.42 -4.36 -36.85
N LEU A 130 23.95 -3.85 -35.70
CA LEU A 130 22.72 -3.06 -35.60
C LEU A 130 22.96 -1.56 -35.80
N ALA A 131 24.22 -1.12 -35.77
CA ALA A 131 24.58 0.28 -35.90
C ALA A 131 24.72 0.68 -37.37
N ASP A 132 24.32 1.91 -37.69
CA ASP A 132 24.64 2.54 -38.98
C ASP A 132 26.17 2.55 -39.19
N PRO A 133 26.70 2.23 -40.38
CA PRO A 133 28.14 2.16 -40.63
C PRO A 133 28.90 3.44 -40.29
N THR A 134 28.28 4.61 -40.47
CA THR A 134 28.88 5.91 -40.17
C THR A 134 28.99 6.11 -38.66
N VAL A 135 27.93 5.79 -37.93
CA VAL A 135 27.90 5.87 -36.46
C VAL A 135 28.86 4.86 -35.85
N LEU A 136 28.93 3.65 -36.43
CA LEU A 136 29.85 2.60 -36.00
C LEU A 136 31.31 3.03 -36.17
N ALA A 137 31.67 3.66 -37.30
CA ALA A 137 33.02 4.17 -37.52
C ALA A 137 33.41 5.24 -36.47
N ILE A 138 32.49 6.16 -36.16
CA ILE A 138 32.71 7.17 -35.10
C ILE A 138 32.85 6.50 -33.74
N LEU A 139 32.03 5.48 -33.45
CA LEU A 139 32.11 4.76 -32.19
C LEU A 139 33.45 4.02 -32.07
N GLN A 140 33.89 3.33 -33.11
CA GLN A 140 35.19 2.64 -33.18
C GLN A 140 36.37 3.59 -32.94
N GLU A 141 36.32 4.80 -33.52
CA GLU A 141 37.32 5.83 -33.28
C GLU A 141 37.32 6.25 -31.80
N LYS A 142 36.14 6.52 -31.23
CA LYS A 142 36.00 6.95 -29.83
C LYS A 142 36.36 5.85 -28.83
N THR A 143 36.24 4.57 -29.21
CA THR A 143 36.54 3.40 -28.36
C THR A 143 37.95 2.84 -28.59
N ASN A 144 38.83 3.56 -29.30
CA ASN A 144 40.22 3.17 -29.40
C ASN A 144 40.98 3.49 -28.11
N PHE A 145 41.01 2.52 -27.19
CA PHE A 145 41.62 2.67 -25.87
C PHE A 145 43.13 2.35 -25.82
N GLN A 146 43.76 1.94 -26.93
CA GLN A 146 45.14 1.42 -26.93
C GLN A 146 46.17 2.35 -26.29
N HIS A 147 46.00 3.66 -26.44
CA HIS A 147 46.88 4.68 -25.89
C HIS A 147 46.12 5.66 -24.97
N HIS A 148 44.94 5.26 -24.49
CA HIS A 148 44.11 6.14 -23.67
C HIS A 148 44.57 6.12 -22.20
N ARG A 149 44.76 7.30 -21.63
CA ARG A 149 44.98 7.48 -20.19
C ARG A 149 43.68 7.98 -19.56
N ALA A 150 43.06 7.13 -18.74
CA ALA A 150 41.82 7.44 -18.05
C ALA A 150 41.99 8.70 -17.18
N LYS A 151 41.07 9.64 -17.34
CA LYS A 151 40.97 10.87 -16.56
C LYS A 151 39.91 10.72 -15.47
N VAL A 152 39.95 11.63 -14.50
CA VAL A 152 38.93 11.73 -13.45
C VAL A 152 37.55 11.86 -14.08
N PHE A 153 36.60 11.07 -13.59
CA PHE A 153 35.24 11.00 -14.10
C PHE A 153 34.24 11.29 -12.98
N SER A 154 33.21 12.07 -13.30
CA SER A 154 32.11 12.40 -12.40
C SER A 154 30.80 12.24 -13.14
N MET A 155 29.90 11.43 -12.58
CA MET A 155 28.57 11.22 -13.16
C MET A 155 27.76 12.52 -13.29
N SER A 156 27.93 13.45 -12.34
CA SER A 156 27.22 14.72 -12.39
C SER A 156 27.76 15.64 -13.49
N GLU A 157 29.07 15.66 -13.73
CA GLU A 157 29.67 16.39 -14.86
C GLU A 157 29.21 15.76 -16.18
N PHE A 158 29.36 14.43 -16.28
CA PHE A 158 28.99 13.65 -17.45
C PHE A 158 27.55 13.93 -17.88
N LEU A 159 26.56 13.68 -17.01
CA LEU A 159 25.14 13.92 -17.33
C LEU A 159 24.84 15.38 -17.64
N GLY A 160 25.52 16.32 -16.98
CA GLY A 160 25.36 17.75 -17.26
C GLY A 160 25.86 18.16 -18.64
N ARG A 161 26.91 17.51 -19.15
CA ARG A 161 27.51 17.82 -20.45
C ARG A 161 26.86 17.06 -21.60
N VAL A 162 26.61 15.76 -21.43
CA VAL A 162 26.11 14.92 -22.53
C VAL A 162 24.59 15.00 -22.68
N GLY A 163 23.86 15.38 -21.62
CA GLY A 163 22.43 15.59 -21.68
C GLY A 163 22.02 16.64 -22.72
N HIS A 164 20.74 16.65 -23.09
CA HIS A 164 20.21 17.62 -24.05
C HIS A 164 20.04 19.01 -23.42
N ASP A 165 20.42 20.04 -24.15
CA ASP A 165 20.25 21.43 -23.73
C ASP A 165 18.88 21.94 -24.21
N MET A 166 18.11 22.52 -23.30
CA MET A 166 16.82 23.15 -23.62
C MET A 166 16.98 24.24 -24.67
N LYS A 167 18.12 24.95 -24.69
CA LYS A 167 18.41 25.98 -25.69
C LYS A 167 18.41 25.43 -27.12
N GLU A 168 18.84 24.19 -27.32
CA GLU A 168 18.89 23.54 -28.64
C GLU A 168 17.55 22.86 -28.99
N MET A 169 16.80 22.38 -28.00
CA MET A 169 15.52 21.70 -28.23
C MET A 169 14.31 22.64 -28.36
N LEU A 170 14.34 23.79 -27.68
CA LEU A 170 13.20 24.71 -27.61
C LEU A 170 13.13 25.60 -28.86
N LEU A 171 12.33 25.19 -29.83
CA LEU A 171 12.12 25.97 -31.07
C LEU A 171 11.19 27.18 -30.87
N TYR A 172 10.14 27.02 -30.05
CA TYR A 172 9.15 28.05 -29.77
C TYR A 172 8.51 27.83 -28.41
N CYS A 173 8.22 28.91 -27.69
CA CYS A 173 7.61 28.86 -26.37
C CYS A 173 6.72 30.09 -26.15
N LYS A 174 5.48 29.85 -25.74
CA LYS A 174 4.54 30.91 -25.38
C LYS A 174 3.65 30.47 -24.23
N PHE A 175 3.60 31.29 -23.18
CA PHE A 175 2.75 31.05 -22.03
C PHE A 175 1.80 32.23 -21.83
N ARG A 176 0.48 31.97 -21.87
CA ARG A 176 -0.58 33.01 -21.74
C ARG A 176 -0.38 34.21 -22.66
N GLY A 177 0.10 33.99 -23.88
CA GLY A 177 0.32 35.07 -24.84
C GLY A 177 1.71 35.72 -24.76
N GLN A 178 2.52 35.43 -23.73
CA GLN A 178 3.87 35.97 -23.57
C GLN A 178 4.91 34.98 -24.07
N GLU A 179 5.92 35.47 -24.78
CA GLU A 179 7.04 34.65 -25.23
C GLU A 179 7.88 34.17 -24.04
N CYS A 180 8.33 32.92 -24.10
CA CYS A 180 9.25 32.34 -23.14
C CYS A 180 10.51 31.81 -23.84
N SER A 181 11.56 31.57 -23.06
CA SER A 181 12.84 31.10 -23.56
C SER A 181 13.39 29.95 -22.72
N HIS A 182 14.50 29.35 -23.16
CA HIS A 182 15.22 28.32 -22.41
C HIS A 182 15.60 28.78 -20.98
N ARG A 183 15.73 30.09 -20.73
CA ARG A 183 16.03 30.64 -19.39
C ARG A 183 14.87 30.51 -18.41
N ASN A 184 13.65 30.29 -18.90
CA ASN A 184 12.46 30.05 -18.08
C ASN A 184 12.35 28.57 -17.65
N PHE A 185 13.27 27.72 -18.08
CA PHE A 185 13.34 26.32 -17.70
C PHE A 185 14.52 26.10 -16.75
N THR A 186 14.28 25.31 -15.70
CA THR A 186 15.33 24.94 -14.73
C THR A 186 15.74 23.50 -14.96
N THR A 187 17.04 23.25 -15.04
CA THR A 187 17.57 21.89 -15.17
C THR A 187 17.41 21.14 -13.87
N VAL A 188 16.64 20.05 -13.89
CA VAL A 188 16.47 19.14 -12.75
C VAL A 188 17.16 17.83 -13.07
N ARG A 189 17.95 17.31 -12.12
CA ARG A 189 18.58 15.99 -12.21
C ARG A 189 17.79 15.07 -11.29
N GLN A 190 17.10 14.10 -11.85
CA GLN A 190 16.40 13.12 -11.03
C GLN A 190 17.45 12.23 -10.33
N PRO A 191 17.44 12.13 -9.00
CA PRO A 191 18.20 11.07 -8.35
C PRO A 191 17.61 9.74 -8.81
N VAL A 192 18.47 8.80 -9.19
CA VAL A 192 18.07 7.41 -9.39
C VAL A 192 17.47 6.95 -8.06
N LYS A 193 16.14 6.81 -8.00
CA LYS A 193 15.50 6.19 -6.85
C LYS A 193 15.88 4.71 -6.92
N PRO A 194 16.50 4.12 -5.89
CA PRO A 194 16.70 2.69 -5.89
C PRO A 194 15.32 2.06 -6.04
N GLU A 195 15.18 1.18 -7.03
CA GLU A 195 13.99 0.37 -7.20
C GLU A 195 13.86 -0.45 -5.91
N ILE A 196 12.90 -0.05 -5.06
CA ILE A 196 12.59 -0.81 -3.86
C ILE A 196 11.96 -2.09 -4.37
N ASP A 197 12.71 -3.17 -4.30
CA ASP A 197 12.28 -4.50 -4.69
C ASP A 197 11.04 -4.89 -3.86
N ILE A 198 9.86 -4.76 -4.48
CA ILE A 198 8.55 -5.03 -3.88
C ILE A 198 8.47 -6.48 -3.37
N SER A 199 9.36 -7.34 -3.86
CA SER A 199 9.56 -8.72 -3.40
C SER A 199 9.75 -8.84 -1.88
N VAL A 200 10.44 -7.89 -1.24
CA VAL A 200 10.64 -7.89 0.23
C VAL A 200 9.35 -7.55 0.97
N ALA A 201 8.57 -6.59 0.45
CA ALA A 201 7.27 -6.22 1.04
C ALA A 201 6.24 -7.35 0.90
N ILE A 202 6.26 -8.08 -0.22
CA ILE A 202 5.41 -9.26 -0.44
C ILE A 202 5.79 -10.39 0.54
N LEU A 203 7.08 -10.64 0.77
CA LEU A 203 7.53 -11.66 1.73
C LEU A 203 7.12 -11.34 3.18
N VAL A 204 7.21 -10.07 3.58
CA VAL A 204 6.77 -9.60 4.90
C VAL A 204 5.25 -9.70 5.05
N CYS A 205 4.48 -9.32 4.02
CA CYS A 205 3.03 -9.52 4.03
C CYS A 205 2.66 -11.01 4.13
N LEU A 206 3.28 -11.88 3.33
CA LEU A 206 2.98 -13.32 3.36
C LEU A 206 3.35 -13.98 4.70
N SER A 207 4.44 -13.53 5.34
CA SER A 207 4.82 -14.01 6.67
C SER A 207 3.86 -13.53 7.77
N ILE A 208 3.37 -12.29 7.72
CA ILE A 208 2.35 -11.77 8.66
C ILE A 208 1.01 -12.48 8.47
N TYR A 209 0.59 -12.72 7.22
CA TYR A 209 -0.61 -13.50 6.91
C TYR A 209 -0.47 -14.94 7.42
N SER A 210 0.66 -15.59 7.17
CA SER A 210 0.92 -16.96 7.64
C SER A 210 0.95 -17.06 9.18
N PHE A 211 1.49 -16.05 9.87
CA PHE A 211 1.50 -15.98 11.33
C PHE A 211 0.09 -15.76 11.91
N SER A 212 -0.76 -15.00 11.21
CA SER A 212 -2.16 -14.78 11.59
C SER A 212 -3.01 -16.05 11.43
N TYR A 213 -2.78 -16.83 10.36
CA TYR A 213 -3.40 -18.16 10.20
C TYR A 213 -2.87 -19.17 11.23
N PHE A 214 -1.60 -19.10 11.60
CA PHE A 214 -1.02 -20.01 12.61
C PHE A 214 -1.55 -19.71 14.01
N LEU A 215 -1.72 -18.43 14.38
CA LEU A 215 -2.34 -18.03 15.65
C LEU A 215 -3.86 -18.28 15.69
N CYS A 216 -4.55 -18.19 14.54
CA CYS A 216 -5.99 -18.46 14.45
C CYS A 216 -6.32 -19.94 14.17
N GLY A 217 -5.32 -20.78 13.89
CA GLY A 217 -5.47 -22.15 13.40
C GLY A 217 -5.54 -23.25 14.46
N SER A 218 -5.72 -22.91 15.75
CA SER A 218 -5.81 -23.95 16.80
C SER A 218 -7.23 -24.45 17.09
N ASN A 219 -8.28 -24.02 16.38
CA ASN A 219 -9.56 -24.75 16.36
C ASN A 219 -10.34 -24.45 15.07
N GLY A 220 -10.67 -25.52 14.33
CA GLY A 220 -11.14 -25.46 12.96
C GLY A 220 -12.52 -24.81 12.75
N GLY A 221 -12.69 -24.20 11.57
CA GLY A 221 -14.00 -23.77 11.08
C GLY A 221 -13.95 -22.78 9.91
N LYS A 222 -14.05 -23.32 8.68
CA LYS A 222 -14.46 -22.67 7.42
C LYS A 222 -13.58 -21.53 6.86
N GLY A 223 -12.88 -21.86 5.77
CA GLY A 223 -12.06 -20.93 4.99
C GLY A 223 -12.89 -19.86 4.26
N PHE A 224 -12.31 -18.66 4.18
CA PHE A 224 -12.67 -17.62 3.23
C PHE A 224 -11.59 -17.56 2.15
N GLY A 225 -12.01 -17.62 0.89
CA GLY A 225 -11.19 -17.96 -0.27
C GLY A 225 -10.14 -16.93 -0.66
N LEU A 226 -9.04 -17.46 -1.20
CA LEU A 226 -7.91 -16.77 -1.82
C LEU A 226 -8.23 -16.25 -3.24
N ASP A 227 -9.51 -16.26 -3.66
CA ASP A 227 -9.90 -16.02 -5.06
C ASP A 227 -10.14 -14.55 -5.43
N THR A 228 -10.13 -13.63 -4.46
CA THR A 228 -10.42 -12.20 -4.73
C THR A 228 -9.17 -11.31 -4.79
N PHE A 229 -7.98 -11.81 -4.43
CA PHE A 229 -6.76 -10.99 -4.38
C PHE A 229 -5.84 -11.15 -5.60
N LEU A 230 -5.96 -12.24 -6.37
CA LEU A 230 -5.10 -12.50 -7.54
C LEU A 230 -5.70 -12.08 -8.89
N ARG A 231 -6.93 -11.53 -8.93
CA ARG A 231 -7.53 -11.08 -10.19
C ARG A 231 -7.21 -9.61 -10.44
N GLY A 232 -5.93 -9.33 -10.70
CA GLY A 232 -5.53 -8.19 -11.48
C GLY A 232 -5.82 -8.48 -12.95
N GLU A 233 -7.02 -8.16 -13.43
CA GLU A 233 -7.31 -8.11 -14.86
C GLU A 233 -7.61 -6.66 -15.28
N GLU A 234 -6.60 -6.11 -15.97
CA GLU A 234 -6.70 -5.34 -17.21
C GLU A 234 -7.63 -4.11 -17.22
N TRP A 235 -7.06 -2.95 -16.88
CA TRP A 235 -7.49 -1.67 -17.44
C TRP A 235 -7.11 -1.64 -18.92
N ARG A 236 -8.10 -1.75 -19.80
CA ARG A 236 -8.04 -1.31 -21.21
C ARG A 236 -9.02 -0.17 -21.40
#